data_AF-A0A7W7SUB8-F1
#
_entry.id   AF-A0A7W7SUB8-F1
#
_cell.length_a   1.000
_cell.length_b   1.000
_cell.length_c   1.000
_cell.angle_alpha   90.00
_cell.angle_beta   90.00
_cell.angle_gamma   90.00
#
_symmetry.space_group_name_H-M   'P 1'
#
loop_
_entity.id
_entity.type
_entity.pdbx_description
1 polymer ?
#
loop_
_entity_poly.entity_id
_entity_poly.type
_entity_poly.pdbx_seq_one_letter_code
_entity_poly.pdbx_strand_id
1 'polypeptide(L)' 'MIRGHWSIENRIHWVRDVTYDEDRSQIRTGTGPEVMAALRNAAIDALRLTGVTNIAAANRHHARDSTRPVALLGIT' A
#
# COMPACT_ATOMS: atom_id res chain seq x y z
N MET A 1 -16.10 15.90 -15.13
CA MET A 1 -15.45 15.48 -13.87
C MET A 1 -14.55 14.28 -14.17
N ILE A 2 -13.28 14.51 -14.53
CA ILE A 2 -12.32 13.43 -14.88
C ILE A 2 -10.98 13.68 -14.19
N ARG A 3 -10.53 14.94 -14.11
CA ARG A 3 -9.20 15.32 -13.58
C ARG A 3 -8.94 14.95 -12.11
N GLY A 4 -9.97 14.95 -11.27
CA GLY A 4 -9.84 14.59 -9.84
C GLY A 4 -9.70 13.09 -9.60
N HIS A 5 -10.44 12.28 -10.37
CA HIS A 5 -10.39 10.82 -10.30
C HIS A 5 -9.01 10.30 -10.70
N TRP A 6 -8.46 10.79 -11.83
CA TRP A 6 -7.10 10.47 -12.27
C TRP A 6 -6.03 10.88 -11.25
N SER A 7 -6.19 12.00 -10.55
CA SER A 7 -5.22 12.42 -9.53
C SER A 7 -5.23 11.52 -8.28
N ILE A 8 -6.38 10.95 -7.94
CA ILE A 8 -6.49 9.98 -6.83
C ILE A 8 -5.93 8.62 -7.27
N GLU A 9 -6.33 8.13 -8.43
CA GLU A 9 -5.84 6.89 -9.04
C GLU A 9 -4.32 6.93 -9.22
N ASN A 10 -3.78 8.01 -9.81
CA ASN A 10 -2.35 8.17 -10.04
C ASN A 10 -1.54 8.21 -8.74
N ARG A 11 -2.09 8.75 -7.65
CA ARG A 11 -1.41 8.75 -6.34
C ARG A 11 -1.41 7.37 -5.67
N ILE A 12 -2.43 6.55 -5.90
CA ILE A 12 -2.46 5.17 -5.39
C ILE A 12 -1.57 4.29 -6.26
N HIS A 13 -1.76 4.33 -7.58
CA HIS A 13 -1.04 3.52 -8.56
C HIS A 13 0.47 3.77 -8.49
N TRP A 14 0.92 5.02 -8.46
CA TRP A 14 2.35 5.33 -8.33
C TRP A 14 2.96 4.77 -7.05
N VAL A 15 2.25 4.83 -5.92
CA VAL A 15 2.73 4.23 -4.67
C VAL A 15 2.75 2.70 -4.77
N ARG A 16 1.76 2.10 -5.41
CA ARG A 16 1.68 0.64 -5.61
C ARG A 16 2.83 0.11 -6.48
N ASP A 17 3.11 0.78 -7.58
CA ASP A 17 4.15 0.36 -8.52
C ASP A 17 5.55 0.67 -7.97
N VAL A 18 5.77 1.87 -7.43
CA VAL A 18 7.12 2.33 -7.03
C VAL A 18 7.47 1.92 -5.60
N THR A 19 6.51 1.96 -4.67
CA THR A 19 6.79 1.65 -3.24
C THR A 19 6.54 0.19 -2.91
N TYR A 20 5.53 -0.44 -3.52
CA TYR A 20 5.19 -1.85 -3.31
C TYR A 20 5.66 -2.77 -4.43
N ASP A 21 6.35 -2.21 -5.42
CA ASP A 21 7.05 -2.94 -6.47
C ASP A 21 6.15 -3.94 -7.21
N GLU A 22 4.91 -3.52 -7.43
CA GLU A 22 3.87 -4.39 -7.95
C GLU A 22 4.22 -4.96 -9.33
N ASP A 23 4.79 -4.15 -10.22
CA ASP A 23 5.18 -4.57 -11.57
C ASP A 23 6.19 -5.72 -11.58
N ARG A 24 7.06 -5.80 -10.55
CA ARG A 24 8.05 -6.87 -10.42
C ARG A 24 7.52 -8.09 -9.65
N SER A 25 6.29 -8.04 -9.16
CA SER A 25 5.65 -9.16 -8.47
C SER A 25 5.54 -10.39 -9.38
N GLN A 26 6.13 -11.51 -8.96
CA GLN A 26 6.08 -12.77 -9.70
C GLN A 26 4.85 -13.62 -9.38
N ILE A 27 4.04 -13.21 -8.41
CA ILE A 27 2.79 -13.88 -8.04
C ILE A 27 1.81 -13.73 -9.20
N ARG A 28 1.60 -14.84 -9.94
CA ARG A 28 0.76 -14.89 -11.15
C ARG A 28 -0.24 -16.05 -11.19
N THR A 29 -0.30 -16.84 -10.12
CA THR A 29 -1.10 -18.07 -10.08
C THR A 29 -2.34 -17.90 -9.22
N GLY A 30 -3.47 -18.43 -9.69
CA GLY A 30 -4.74 -18.41 -8.95
C GLY A 30 -5.20 -17.00 -8.58
N THR A 31 -5.71 -16.84 -7.36
CA THR A 31 -6.16 -15.56 -6.80
C THR A 31 -5.01 -14.71 -6.22
N GLY A 32 -3.76 -15.16 -6.35
CA GLY A 32 -2.59 -14.47 -5.79
C GLY A 32 -2.47 -12.99 -6.21
N PRO A 33 -2.61 -12.63 -7.49
CA PRO A 33 -2.57 -11.22 -7.92
C PRO A 33 -3.63 -10.34 -7.24
N GLU A 34 -4.88 -10.84 -7.13
CA GLU A 34 -5.99 -10.10 -6.52
C GLU A 34 -5.79 -9.93 -5.01
N VAL A 35 -5.36 -10.99 -4.33
CA VAL A 35 -5.04 -10.94 -2.89
C VAL A 35 -3.93 -9.92 -2.63
N MET A 36 -2.87 -9.93 -3.45
CA MET A 36 -1.77 -8.97 -3.31
C MET A 36 -2.22 -7.53 -3.57
N ALA A 37 -3.08 -7.31 -4.57
CA ALA A 37 -3.65 -5.99 -4.83
C ALA A 37 -4.47 -5.49 -3.61
N ALA A 38 -5.30 -6.36 -3.03
CA ALA A 38 -6.09 -6.04 -1.84
C ALA A 38 -5.21 -5.71 -0.62
N LEU A 39 -4.17 -6.50 -0.36
CA LEU A 39 -3.23 -6.27 0.73
C LEU A 39 -2.47 -4.94 0.59
N ARG A 40 -1.99 -4.62 -0.61
CA ARG A 40 -1.30 -3.34 -0.89
C ARG A 40 -2.25 -2.15 -0.68
N ASN A 41 -3.48 -2.25 -1.18
CA ASN A 41 -4.49 -1.21 -0.98
C ASN A 41 -4.78 -1.01 0.51
N ALA A 42 -5.00 -2.08 1.26
CA ALA A 42 -5.25 -2.02 2.70
C ALA A 42 -4.08 -1.37 3.47
N ALA A 43 -2.83 -1.70 3.11
CA ALA A 43 -1.66 -1.09 3.73
C ALA A 43 -1.54 0.41 3.43
N ILE A 44 -1.81 0.82 2.18
CA ILE A 44 -1.83 2.23 1.78
C ILE A 44 -2.92 2.99 2.54
N ASP A 45 -4.12 2.42 2.65
CA ASP A 45 -5.25 3.06 3.33
C ASP A 45 -5.01 3.17 4.83
N ALA A 46 -4.47 2.13 5.48
CA ALA A 46 -4.12 2.17 6.90
C ALA A 46 -3.08 3.26 7.22
N LEU A 47 -2.06 3.42 6.38
CA LEU A 47 -1.09 4.49 6.52
C LEU A 47 -1.73 5.88 6.31
N ARG A 48 -2.65 6.02 5.37
CA ARG A 48 -3.38 7.29 5.16
C ARG A 48 -4.29 7.63 6.34
N LEU A 49 -4.94 6.65 6.95
CA LEU A 49 -5.79 6.85 8.14
C LEU A 49 -4.99 7.38 9.34
N THR A 50 -3.71 7.04 9.44
CA THR A 50 -2.80 7.58 10.47
C THR A 50 -2.21 8.94 10.12
N GLY A 51 -2.64 9.56 9.01
CA GLY A 51 -2.20 10.89 8.58
C GLY A 51 -0.83 10.90 7.88
N VAL A 52 -0.30 9.74 7.50
CA VAL A 52 0.98 9.66 6.78
C VAL A 52 0.83 10.26 5.38
N THR A 53 1.60 11.29 5.09
CA THR A 53 1.68 11.92 3.76
C THR A 53 2.76 11.29 2.88
N ASN A 54 3.79 10.67 3.47
CA ASN A 54 4.87 9.98 2.76
C ASN A 54 4.85 8.48 3.04
N ILE A 55 4.15 7.73 2.19
CA ILE A 55 3.96 6.28 2.32
C ILE A 55 5.30 5.53 2.25
N ALA A 56 6.23 5.96 1.39
CA ALA A 56 7.54 5.31 1.27
C ALA A 56 8.39 5.45 2.55
N ALA A 57 8.35 6.60 3.20
CA ALA A 57 9.03 6.81 4.48
C ALA A 57 8.40 5.97 5.60
N ALA A 58 7.06 5.91 5.65
CA ALA A 58 6.36 5.08 6.62
C ALA A 58 6.63 3.58 6.40
N ASN A 59 6.66 3.10 5.14
CA ASN A 59 7.05 1.73 4.84
C ASN A 59 8.46 1.41 5.34
N ARG A 60 9.44 2.30 5.12
CA ARG A 60 10.80 2.10 5.66
C ARG A 60 10.84 2.09 7.19
N HIS A 61 9.97 2.86 7.85
CA HIS A 61 9.85 2.88 9.30
C HIS A 61 9.26 1.56 9.85
N HIS A 62 8.26 1.00 9.18
CA HIS A 62 7.61 -0.26 9.55
C HIS A 62 8.38 -1.51 9.09
N ALA A 63 9.13 -1.43 7.99
CA ALA A 63 9.89 -2.57 7.44
C ALA A 63 10.97 -3.10 8.39
N ARG A 64 11.38 -2.31 9.39
CA ARG A 64 12.37 -2.69 10.41
C ARG A 64 11.75 -3.36 11.64
N ASP A 65 10.43 -3.38 11.74
CA ASP A 65 9.71 -3.90 12.90
C ASP A 65 8.27 -4.30 12.52
N SER A 66 8.06 -5.61 12.38
CA SER A 66 6.77 -6.19 11.99
C SER A 66 5.67 -6.03 13.04
N THR A 67 5.98 -5.63 14.27
CA THR A 67 4.96 -5.38 15.31
C THR A 67 4.22 -4.06 15.09
N ARG A 68 4.90 -3.06 14.52
CA ARG A 68 4.34 -1.73 14.25
C ARG A 68 3.15 -1.75 13.28
N PRO A 69 3.22 -2.44 12.11
CA PRO A 69 2.05 -2.49 11.22
C PRO A 69 0.89 -3.28 11.82
N VAL A 70 1.17 -4.29 12.66
CA VAL A 70 0.13 -5.07 13.37
C VAL A 70 -0.59 -4.22 14.42
N ALA A 71 0.17 -3.44 15.19
CA ALA A 71 -0.39 -2.47 16.15
C ALA A 71 -1.18 -1.35 15.47
N LEU A 72 -0.69 -0.87 14.32
CA LEU A 72 -1.38 0.14 13.51
C LEU A 72 -2.75 -0.34 12.99
N LEU A 73 -2.90 -1.64 12.78
CA LEU A 73 -4.16 -2.28 12.40
C LEU A 73 -5.03 -2.66 13.61
N GLY A 74 -4.55 -2.48 14.85
CA GLY A 74 -5.28 -2.81 16.08
C GLY A 74 -5.38 -4.31 16.37
N ILE A 75 -4.43 -5.12 15.87
CA ILE A 75 -4.43 -6.59 15.97
C ILE A 75 -3.52 -7.07 17.13
N THR A 76 -3.42 -6.29 18.21
CA THR A 76 -2.57 -6.55 19.38
C THR A 76 -3.39 -6.73 20.64
#